data_AF-E3LG98-F1
#
_entry.id   AF-E3LG98-F1
#
_cell.length_a   1.000
_cell.length_b   1.000
_cell.length_c   1.000
_cell.angle_alpha   90.00
_cell.angle_beta   90.00
_cell.angle_gamma   90.00
#
_symmetry.space_group_name_H-M   'P 1'
#
loop_
_entity.id
_entity.type
_entity.pdbx_description
1 polymer ?
#
loop_
_entity_poly.entity_id
_entity_poly.type
_entity_poly.pdbx_seq_one_letter_code
_entity_poly.pdbx_strand_id
1 'polypeptide(L)'
;MFDTFHSKTLIGKIWFILQFTLKMTFVPIWAIIEYLAPYTNTRPFYLTHQLFWHILPFSFMFFFYIFCPSENSSPNVKYLFIIWGLFAFFYPFVALEVFRILTKYKPVVQKMIHVILGLFGMIVSIWIMILCVISWQFGFFQMASGFTFLIFLCCMAISYFFFSSCRTNLYICLPSENRPFSGVKSYVILFGIFHILVAVGISFLLKIWPACVCGALLTCSFMYCVDAYSCFFTDSYILCEHRETQSEMKKKLPIDGIIQHVVIREMYSKKKNPEELPEEYQFDDELNLEERWYKEFSPFIVWKCQEDI
;
A
#
# COMPACT_ATOMS: atom_id res chain seq x y z
N MET A 1 18.58 -5.46 0.29
CA MET A 1 19.23 -4.88 -0.91
C MET A 1 20.59 -4.29 -0.51
N PHE A 2 20.65 -3.35 0.44
CA PHE A 2 21.91 -2.84 1.00
C PHE A 2 22.84 -3.89 1.63
N ASP A 3 22.30 -4.93 2.29
CA ASP A 3 23.14 -5.96 2.92
C ASP A 3 23.93 -6.81 1.93
N THR A 4 23.38 -7.04 0.73
CA THR A 4 24.06 -7.77 -0.35
C THR A 4 25.09 -6.89 -1.05
N PHE A 5 24.88 -5.57 -1.11
CA PHE A 5 25.87 -4.60 -1.59
C PHE A 5 27.11 -4.55 -0.67
N HIS A 6 26.90 -4.65 0.65
CA HIS A 6 27.97 -4.77 1.65
C HIS A 6 28.56 -6.19 1.79
N SER A 7 28.19 -7.13 0.91
CA SER A 7 28.85 -8.43 0.86
C SER A 7 30.36 -8.23 0.66
N LYS A 8 31.16 -8.81 1.56
CA LYS A 8 32.62 -8.84 1.43
C LYS A 8 33.09 -9.72 0.27
N THR A 9 32.22 -10.56 -0.28
CA THR A 9 32.55 -11.48 -1.38
C THR A 9 32.20 -10.88 -2.75
N LEU A 10 33.09 -11.05 -3.72
CA LEU A 10 32.88 -10.64 -5.12
C LEU A 10 31.61 -11.28 -5.71
N ILE A 11 31.35 -12.55 -5.38
CA ILE A 11 30.16 -13.29 -5.81
C ILE A 11 28.88 -12.61 -5.30
N GLY A 12 28.85 -12.18 -4.03
CA GLY A 12 27.69 -11.49 -3.48
C GLY A 12 27.42 -10.15 -4.15
N LYS A 13 28.47 -9.42 -4.54
CA LYS A 13 28.35 -8.16 -5.29
C LYS A 13 27.85 -8.37 -6.73
N ILE A 14 28.35 -9.39 -7.43
CA ILE A 14 27.87 -9.75 -8.79
C ILE A 14 26.40 -10.15 -8.74
N TRP A 15 26.03 -11.00 -7.78
CA TRP A 15 24.64 -11.42 -7.59
C TRP A 15 23.71 -10.25 -7.30
N PHE A 16 24.15 -9.31 -6.46
CA PHE A 16 23.42 -8.08 -6.20
C PHE A 16 23.17 -7.26 -7.48
N ILE A 17 24.22 -7.00 -8.26
CA ILE A 17 24.13 -6.24 -9.50
C ILE A 17 23.16 -6.93 -10.47
N LEU A 18 23.27 -8.25 -10.62
CA LEU A 18 22.37 -9.02 -11.48
C LEU A 18 20.91 -8.91 -11.02
N GLN A 19 20.63 -9.10 -9.73
CA GLN A 19 19.28 -8.98 -9.19
C GLN A 19 18.71 -7.58 -9.34
N PHE A 20 19.52 -6.55 -9.08
CA PHE A 20 19.09 -5.16 -9.23
C PHE A 20 18.82 -4.82 -10.69
N THR A 21 19.71 -5.19 -11.62
CA THR A 21 19.50 -5.00 -13.05
C THR A 21 18.24 -5.70 -13.54
N LEU A 22 18.01 -6.95 -13.14
CA LEU A 22 16.77 -7.68 -13.48
C LEU A 22 15.54 -6.95 -12.94
N LYS A 23 15.56 -6.49 -11.68
CA LYS A 23 14.46 -5.70 -11.10
C LYS A 23 14.25 -4.39 -11.84
N MET A 24 15.31 -3.67 -12.22
CA MET A 24 15.21 -2.45 -13.02
C MET A 24 14.64 -2.70 -14.42
N THR A 25 14.89 -3.87 -15.02
CA THR A 25 14.31 -4.24 -16.32
C THR A 25 12.83 -4.54 -16.25
N PHE A 26 12.37 -5.31 -15.26
CA PHE A 26 10.99 -5.79 -15.19
C PHE A 26 10.07 -4.92 -14.34
N VAL A 27 10.61 -4.29 -13.30
CA VAL A 27 9.86 -3.62 -12.23
C VAL A 27 10.59 -2.35 -11.76
N PRO A 28 10.93 -1.41 -12.68
CA PRO A 28 11.84 -0.28 -12.40
C PRO A 28 11.35 0.62 -11.26
N ILE A 29 10.05 0.89 -11.22
CA ILE A 29 9.46 1.75 -10.18
C ILE A 29 9.68 1.13 -8.81
N TRP A 30 9.45 -0.19 -8.67
CA TRP A 30 9.66 -0.87 -7.40
C TRP A 30 11.12 -0.96 -6.99
N ALA A 31 12.02 -1.19 -7.95
CA ALA A 31 13.46 -1.20 -7.68
C ALA A 31 13.94 0.13 -7.10
N ILE A 32 13.42 1.26 -7.63
CA ILE A 32 13.69 2.60 -7.09
C ILE A 32 13.12 2.76 -5.69
N ILE A 33 11.87 2.34 -5.46
CA ILE A 33 11.22 2.44 -4.15
C ILE A 33 11.96 1.61 -3.09
N GLU A 34 12.36 0.37 -3.41
CA GLU A 34 13.16 -0.48 -2.49
C GLU A 34 14.55 0.09 -2.20
N TYR A 35 15.10 0.88 -3.11
CA TYR A 35 16.38 1.55 -2.92
C TYR A 35 16.25 2.80 -2.03
N LEU A 36 15.18 3.58 -2.18
CA LEU A 36 14.99 4.84 -1.46
C LEU A 36 14.31 4.68 -0.10
N ALA A 37 13.45 3.67 0.06
CA ALA A 37 12.68 3.48 1.28
C ALA A 37 13.43 2.57 2.28
N PRO A 38 13.36 2.88 3.60
CA PRO A 38 13.78 1.94 4.63
C PRO A 38 13.11 0.57 4.46
N TYR A 39 13.86 -0.50 4.73
CA TYR A 39 13.42 -1.89 4.54
C TYR A 39 12.03 -2.19 5.12
N THR A 40 11.74 -1.71 6.32
CA THR A 40 10.48 -2.00 7.01
C THR A 40 9.30 -1.14 6.55
N ASN A 41 9.50 -0.09 5.75
CA ASN A 41 8.41 0.75 5.25
C ASN A 41 7.57 0.06 4.17
N THR A 42 8.16 -0.94 3.51
CA THR A 42 7.54 -1.63 2.37
C THR A 42 7.43 -3.14 2.60
N ARG A 43 8.03 -3.68 3.65
CA ARG A 43 8.02 -5.13 3.89
C ARG A 43 6.72 -5.68 4.47
N PRO A 44 6.12 -5.07 5.51
CA PRO A 44 4.75 -5.38 5.87
C PRO A 44 3.88 -5.16 4.63
N PHE A 45 3.00 -6.09 4.30
CA PHE A 45 2.11 -5.95 3.14
C PHE A 45 2.83 -5.67 1.80
N TYR A 46 4.00 -6.31 1.60
CA TYR A 46 4.89 -6.06 0.46
C TYR A 46 4.20 -6.00 -0.91
N LEU A 47 3.30 -6.94 -1.19
CA LEU A 47 2.62 -6.99 -2.48
C LEU A 47 1.64 -5.82 -2.66
N THR A 48 0.98 -5.36 -1.60
CA THR A 48 0.10 -4.18 -1.64
C THR A 48 0.89 -2.91 -1.90
N HIS A 49 2.04 -2.72 -1.23
CA HIS A 49 2.93 -1.59 -1.55
C HIS A 49 3.44 -1.66 -2.99
N GLN A 50 3.87 -2.85 -3.44
CA GLN A 50 4.35 -3.05 -4.80
C GLN A 50 3.28 -2.70 -5.82
N LEU A 51 2.07 -3.23 -5.67
CA LEU A 51 0.98 -2.99 -6.61
C LEU A 51 0.54 -1.52 -6.62
N PHE A 52 0.45 -0.87 -5.46
CA PHE A 52 0.13 0.56 -5.38
C PHE A 52 1.10 1.42 -6.22
N TRP A 53 2.40 1.22 -6.05
CA TRP A 53 3.41 2.01 -6.74
C TRP A 53 3.45 1.76 -8.25
N HIS A 54 2.90 0.65 -8.75
CA HIS A 54 2.71 0.44 -10.19
C HIS A 54 1.40 1.02 -10.69
N ILE A 55 0.30 0.75 -9.98
CA ILE A 55 -1.04 1.08 -10.49
C ILE A 55 -1.30 2.58 -10.50
N LEU A 56 -0.71 3.34 -9.57
CA LEU A 56 -0.85 4.80 -9.53
C LEU A 56 -0.29 5.48 -10.80
N PRO A 57 1.00 5.34 -11.15
CA PRO A 57 1.54 5.92 -12.38
C PRO A 57 0.96 5.26 -13.64
N PHE A 58 0.68 3.95 -13.62
CA PHE A 58 0.04 3.27 -14.74
C PHE A 58 -1.34 3.85 -15.04
N SER A 59 -2.19 4.04 -14.03
CA SER A 59 -3.54 4.61 -14.20
C SER A 59 -3.48 6.05 -14.68
N PHE A 60 -2.49 6.81 -14.21
CA PHE A 60 -2.26 8.19 -14.66
C PHE A 60 -1.85 8.25 -16.13
N MET A 61 -0.90 7.41 -16.57
CA MET A 61 -0.43 7.36 -17.96
C MET A 61 -1.51 6.84 -18.92
N PHE A 62 -2.25 5.81 -18.52
CA PHE A 62 -3.29 5.20 -19.35
C PHE A 62 -4.60 5.99 -19.37
N PHE A 63 -4.76 7.01 -18.53
CA PHE A 63 -5.91 7.92 -18.59
C PHE A 63 -6.13 8.44 -20.01
N PHE A 64 -5.08 8.91 -20.68
CA PHE A 64 -5.14 9.43 -22.04
C PHE A 64 -5.71 8.40 -23.02
N TYR A 65 -5.26 7.15 -22.92
CA TYR A 65 -5.68 6.08 -23.83
C TYR A 65 -7.12 5.61 -23.59
N ILE A 66 -7.56 5.61 -22.33
CA ILE A 66 -8.90 5.17 -21.98
C ILE A 66 -9.93 6.23 -22.31
N PHE A 67 -9.66 7.47 -21.94
CA PHE A 67 -10.59 8.59 -22.00
C PHE A 67 -10.39 9.47 -23.26
N CYS A 68 -9.85 8.89 -24.33
CA CYS A 68 -9.67 9.58 -25.60
C CYS A 68 -11.01 9.83 -26.31
N PRO A 69 -11.41 11.08 -26.61
CA PRO A 69 -12.62 11.38 -27.33
C PRO A 69 -12.54 10.81 -28.74
N SER A 70 -13.63 10.22 -29.20
CA SER A 70 -13.81 9.93 -30.62
C SER A 70 -13.98 11.22 -31.42
N GLU A 71 -13.77 11.17 -32.74
CA GLU A 71 -13.97 12.31 -33.64
C GLU A 71 -15.37 12.94 -33.51
N ASN A 72 -16.37 12.09 -33.26
CA ASN A 72 -17.78 12.47 -33.09
C ASN A 72 -18.15 12.91 -31.66
N SER A 73 -17.19 12.94 -30.74
CA SER A 73 -17.45 13.36 -29.36
C SER A 73 -17.80 14.85 -29.29
N SER A 74 -18.70 15.21 -28.38
CA SER A 74 -19.08 16.61 -28.19
C SER A 74 -17.85 17.49 -27.87
N PRO A 75 -17.88 18.80 -28.22
CA PRO A 75 -16.78 19.73 -27.93
C PRO A 75 -16.38 19.71 -26.46
N ASN A 76 -17.35 19.54 -25.57
CA ASN A 76 -17.16 19.47 -24.13
C ASN A 76 -16.24 18.32 -23.71
N VAL A 77 -16.38 17.14 -24.33
CA VAL A 77 -15.53 15.98 -24.02
C VAL A 77 -14.09 16.20 -24.48
N LYS A 78 -13.87 17.01 -25.52
CA LYS A 78 -12.52 17.37 -25.99
C LYS A 78 -11.75 18.21 -24.95
N TYR A 79 -12.45 18.96 -24.08
CA TYR A 79 -11.80 19.67 -22.98
C TYR A 79 -11.20 18.75 -21.91
N LEU A 80 -11.62 17.48 -21.82
CA LEU A 80 -11.07 16.52 -20.86
C LEU A 80 -9.54 16.36 -21.04
N PHE A 81 -9.03 16.55 -22.25
CA PHE A 81 -7.61 16.51 -22.55
C PHE A 81 -6.85 17.68 -21.95
N ILE A 82 -7.43 18.88 -22.06
CA ILE A 82 -6.86 20.09 -21.46
C ILE A 82 -6.90 19.94 -19.93
N ILE A 83 -8.01 19.46 -19.39
CA ILE A 83 -8.17 19.18 -17.96
C ILE A 83 -7.13 18.18 -17.48
N TRP A 84 -6.92 17.08 -18.20
CA TRP A 84 -5.90 16.09 -17.84
C TRP A 84 -4.50 16.68 -17.94
N GLY A 85 -4.19 17.47 -18.98
CA GLY A 85 -2.89 18.12 -19.11
C GLY A 85 -2.60 19.08 -17.96
N LEU A 86 -3.59 19.90 -17.57
CA LEU A 86 -3.50 20.77 -16.40
C LEU A 86 -3.37 19.95 -15.11
N PHE A 87 -4.20 18.93 -14.93
CA PHE A 87 -4.12 18.02 -13.79
C PHE A 87 -2.72 17.40 -13.70
N ALA A 88 -2.18 16.91 -14.81
CA ALA A 88 -0.87 16.28 -14.85
C ALA A 88 0.26 17.25 -14.52
N PHE A 89 0.16 18.49 -14.98
CA PHE A 89 1.10 19.55 -14.67
C PHE A 89 1.04 19.96 -13.18
N PHE A 90 -0.16 20.13 -12.63
CA PHE A 90 -0.34 20.58 -11.24
C PHE A 90 -0.25 19.45 -10.21
N TYR A 91 -0.48 18.20 -10.59
CA TYR A 91 -0.55 17.04 -9.69
C TYR A 91 0.69 16.90 -8.81
N PRO A 92 1.95 17.01 -9.31
CA PRO A 92 3.13 16.92 -8.45
C PRO A 92 3.17 17.99 -7.36
N PHE A 93 2.78 19.23 -7.70
CA PHE A 93 2.76 20.35 -6.75
C PHE A 93 1.69 20.16 -5.68
N VAL A 94 0.48 19.78 -6.11
CA VAL A 94 -0.64 19.50 -5.19
C VAL A 94 -0.33 18.28 -4.33
N ALA A 95 0.20 17.21 -4.91
CA ALA A 95 0.57 16.00 -4.19
C ALA A 95 1.65 16.27 -3.14
N LEU A 96 2.64 17.12 -3.44
CA LEU A 96 3.67 17.51 -2.47
C LEU A 96 3.07 18.29 -1.30
N GLU A 97 2.18 19.24 -1.58
CA GLU A 97 1.54 20.05 -0.53
C GLU A 97 0.58 19.22 0.33
N VAL A 98 -0.24 18.36 -0.32
CA VAL A 98 -1.09 17.40 0.39
C VAL A 98 -0.25 16.46 1.24
N PHE A 99 0.86 15.95 0.71
CA PHE A 99 1.78 15.11 1.49
C PHE A 99 2.32 15.85 2.72
N ARG A 100 2.76 17.11 2.56
CA ARG A 100 3.22 17.96 3.66
C ARG A 100 2.15 18.17 4.74
N ILE A 101 0.90 18.40 4.32
CA ILE A 101 -0.24 18.54 5.25
C ILE A 101 -0.49 17.21 5.96
N LEU A 102 -0.63 16.12 5.21
CA LEU A 102 -0.92 14.80 5.75
C LEU A 102 0.16 14.32 6.71
N THR A 103 1.43 14.66 6.48
CA THR A 103 2.52 14.34 7.43
C THR A 103 2.36 14.98 8.80
N LYS A 104 1.70 16.15 8.89
CA LYS A 104 1.41 16.80 10.19
C LYS A 104 0.30 16.10 10.96
N TYR A 105 -0.65 15.49 10.24
CA TYR A 105 -1.80 14.79 10.82
C TYR A 105 -1.58 13.28 10.93
N LYS A 106 -0.45 12.78 10.43
CA LYS A 106 -0.14 11.36 10.49
C LYS A 106 0.10 10.97 11.95
N PRO A 107 -0.55 9.91 12.44
CA PRO A 107 -0.30 9.41 13.78
C PRO A 107 1.14 8.92 13.91
N VAL A 108 1.80 9.29 15.01
CA VAL A 108 3.18 8.87 15.31
C VAL A 108 3.28 7.35 15.44
N VAL A 109 2.27 6.71 16.05
CA VAL A 109 2.15 5.25 16.17
C VAL A 109 1.02 4.78 15.26
N GLN A 110 1.34 3.90 14.31
CA GLN A 110 0.32 3.32 13.44
C GLN A 110 -0.59 2.37 14.23
N LYS A 111 -1.90 2.57 14.13
CA LYS A 111 -2.94 1.70 14.69
C LYS A 111 -3.60 0.90 13.58
N MET A 112 -4.17 -0.25 13.94
CA MET A 112 -4.81 -1.17 12.98
C MET A 112 -5.92 -0.48 12.19
N ILE A 113 -6.69 0.40 12.83
CA ILE A 113 -7.75 1.18 12.17
C ILE A 113 -7.22 2.04 11.01
N HIS A 114 -6.01 2.60 11.09
CA HIS A 114 -5.42 3.39 10.00
C HIS A 114 -5.09 2.52 8.79
N VAL A 115 -4.55 1.32 9.03
CA VAL A 115 -4.25 0.32 7.99
C VAL A 115 -5.54 -0.12 7.31
N ILE A 116 -6.57 -0.45 8.09
CA ILE A 116 -7.90 -0.85 7.61
C ILE A 116 -8.54 0.26 6.78
N LEU A 117 -8.61 1.49 7.28
CA LEU A 117 -9.20 2.62 6.56
C LEU A 117 -8.46 2.92 5.25
N GLY A 118 -7.13 2.85 5.27
CA GLY A 118 -6.31 3.02 4.07
C GLY A 118 -6.57 1.93 3.02
N LEU A 119 -6.63 0.66 3.43
CA LEU A 119 -6.96 -0.45 2.53
C LEU A 119 -8.38 -0.31 1.96
N PHE A 120 -9.36 0.00 2.80
CA PHE A 120 -10.74 0.21 2.37
C PHE A 120 -10.87 1.36 1.38
N GLY A 121 -10.23 2.50 1.65
CA GLY A 121 -10.21 3.63 0.73
C GLY A 121 -9.54 3.33 -0.61
N MET A 122 -8.47 2.51 -0.62
CA MET A 122 -7.85 2.03 -1.86
C MET A 122 -8.78 1.09 -2.65
N ILE A 123 -9.49 0.18 -1.98
CA ILE A 123 -10.48 -0.72 -2.61
C ILE A 123 -11.58 0.11 -3.27
N VAL A 124 -12.24 1.00 -2.51
CA VAL A 124 -13.33 1.85 -3.01
C VAL A 124 -12.87 2.68 -4.22
N SER A 125 -11.67 3.26 -4.13
CA SER A 125 -11.10 4.04 -5.24
C SER A 125 -10.93 3.21 -6.50
N ILE A 126 -10.40 1.99 -6.40
CA ILE A 126 -10.23 1.10 -7.56
C ILE A 126 -11.58 0.74 -8.19
N TRP A 127 -12.58 0.37 -7.40
CA TRP A 127 -13.87 -0.03 -7.95
C TRP A 127 -14.57 1.13 -8.66
N ILE A 128 -14.48 2.34 -8.11
CA ILE A 128 -15.03 3.53 -8.77
C ILE A 128 -14.25 3.85 -10.05
N MET A 129 -12.92 3.74 -10.05
CA MET A 129 -12.11 3.89 -11.25
C MET A 129 -12.51 2.88 -12.33
N ILE A 130 -12.74 1.60 -12.00
CA ILE A 130 -13.24 0.58 -12.93
C ILE A 130 -14.60 1.00 -13.51
N LEU A 131 -15.54 1.45 -12.66
CA LEU A 131 -16.85 1.92 -13.11
C LEU A 131 -16.76 3.14 -14.04
N CYS A 132 -15.82 4.05 -13.82
CA CYS A 132 -15.57 5.17 -14.73
C CYS A 132 -15.08 4.69 -16.11
N VAL A 133 -14.18 3.69 -16.16
CA VAL A 133 -13.72 3.09 -17.42
C VAL A 133 -14.87 2.44 -18.17
N ILE A 134 -15.70 1.64 -17.47
CA ILE A 134 -16.88 1.00 -18.05
C ILE A 134 -17.86 2.06 -18.58
N SER A 135 -18.22 3.04 -17.74
CA SER A 135 -19.16 4.11 -18.11
C SER A 135 -18.70 4.87 -19.35
N TRP A 136 -17.42 5.18 -19.45
CA TRP A 136 -16.84 5.81 -20.63
C TRP A 136 -16.98 4.96 -21.90
N GLN A 137 -16.67 3.66 -21.82
CA GLN A 137 -16.74 2.74 -22.97
C GLN A 137 -18.16 2.59 -23.51
N PHE A 138 -19.18 2.69 -22.65
CA PHE A 138 -20.58 2.68 -23.06
C PHE A 138 -21.14 4.07 -23.41
N GLY A 139 -20.31 5.12 -23.38
CA GLY A 139 -20.73 6.49 -23.71
C GLY A 139 -21.56 7.17 -22.63
N PHE A 140 -21.63 6.61 -21.42
CA PHE A 140 -22.39 7.19 -20.30
C PHE A 140 -21.56 8.21 -19.53
N PHE A 141 -22.16 9.39 -19.32
CA PHE A 141 -21.61 10.47 -18.49
C PHE A 141 -20.11 10.72 -18.72
N GLN A 142 -19.66 10.71 -19.98
CA GLN A 142 -18.25 10.64 -20.36
C GLN A 142 -17.35 11.64 -19.62
N MET A 143 -17.73 12.92 -19.61
CA MET A 143 -16.97 13.95 -18.90
C MET A 143 -16.90 13.67 -17.39
N ALA A 144 -18.03 13.35 -16.76
CA ALA A 144 -18.09 13.06 -15.33
C ALA A 144 -17.27 11.81 -14.97
N SER A 145 -17.29 10.77 -15.80
CA SER A 145 -16.47 9.57 -15.63
C SER A 145 -14.97 9.90 -15.63
N GLY A 146 -14.51 10.74 -16.57
CA GLY A 146 -13.12 11.19 -16.61
C GLY A 146 -12.70 11.98 -15.36
N PHE A 147 -13.51 12.97 -14.95
CA PHE A 147 -13.23 13.73 -13.72
C PHE A 147 -13.23 12.86 -12.46
N THR A 148 -14.24 11.99 -12.34
CA THR A 148 -14.38 11.09 -11.20
C THR A 148 -13.19 10.14 -11.12
N PHE A 149 -12.71 9.63 -12.26
CA PHE A 149 -11.49 8.81 -12.29
C PHE A 149 -10.27 9.55 -11.71
N LEU A 150 -10.06 10.82 -12.08
CA LEU A 150 -8.95 11.63 -11.55
C LEU A 150 -9.08 11.91 -10.04
N ILE A 151 -10.30 12.20 -9.58
CA ILE A 151 -10.57 12.39 -8.15
C ILE A 151 -10.23 11.12 -7.38
N PHE A 152 -10.70 9.95 -7.84
CA PHE A 152 -10.45 8.69 -7.15
C PHE A 152 -9.00 8.18 -7.28
N LEU A 153 -8.26 8.63 -8.30
CA LEU A 153 -6.81 8.48 -8.34
C LEU A 153 -6.13 9.21 -7.16
N CYS A 154 -6.56 10.45 -6.86
CA CYS A 154 -6.09 11.19 -5.69
C CYS A 154 -6.55 10.53 -4.38
N CYS A 155 -7.80 10.09 -4.29
CA CYS A 155 -8.32 9.38 -3.11
C CYS A 155 -7.53 8.09 -2.84
N MET A 156 -7.13 7.36 -3.87
CA MET A 156 -6.28 6.18 -3.75
C MET A 156 -4.92 6.54 -3.14
N ALA A 157 -4.28 7.62 -3.60
CA ALA A 157 -3.01 8.09 -3.04
C ALA A 157 -3.12 8.54 -1.58
N ILE A 158 -4.19 9.26 -1.23
CA ILE A 158 -4.48 9.65 0.16
C ILE A 158 -4.73 8.42 1.03
N SER A 159 -5.50 7.45 0.54
CA SER A 159 -5.79 6.20 1.27
C SER A 159 -4.51 5.38 1.51
N TYR A 160 -3.63 5.32 0.51
CA TYR A 160 -2.31 4.71 0.67
C TYR A 160 -1.46 5.42 1.73
N PHE A 161 -1.57 6.74 1.86
CA PHE A 161 -0.86 7.47 2.90
C PHE A 161 -1.28 7.03 4.31
N PHE A 162 -2.56 6.77 4.55
CA PHE A 162 -3.05 6.24 5.83
C PHE A 162 -2.59 4.79 6.07
N PHE A 163 -2.59 3.98 5.01
CA PHE A 163 -2.15 2.59 5.04
C PHE A 163 -0.63 2.44 5.28
N SER A 164 0.19 3.27 4.65
CA SER A 164 1.65 3.18 4.73
C SER A 164 2.16 3.59 6.10
N SER A 165 3.15 2.86 6.63
CA SER A 165 3.89 3.24 7.85
C SER A 165 5.00 4.26 7.59
N CYS A 166 5.14 4.78 6.37
CA CYS A 166 6.08 5.89 6.11
C CYS A 166 5.73 7.08 7.01
N ARG A 167 6.73 7.62 7.74
CA ARG A 167 6.58 8.75 8.68
C ARG A 167 5.84 8.40 10.00
N THR A 168 5.88 7.13 10.41
CA THR A 168 5.53 6.70 11.76
C THR A 168 6.78 6.25 12.52
N ASN A 169 6.76 6.27 13.85
CA ASN A 169 7.84 5.71 14.68
C ASN A 169 7.73 4.18 14.77
N LEU A 170 6.49 3.67 14.75
CA LEU A 170 6.19 2.23 14.81
C LEU A 170 5.26 1.82 13.66
N TYR A 171 5.55 0.66 13.07
CA TYR A 171 4.73 0.04 12.05
C TYR A 171 4.02 -1.22 12.57
N ILE A 172 2.93 -1.57 11.90
CA ILE A 172 2.18 -2.80 12.19
C ILE A 172 2.72 -3.95 11.34
N CYS A 173 2.97 -5.07 11.99
CA CYS A 173 3.20 -6.36 11.36
C CYS A 173 2.12 -7.36 11.77
N LEU A 174 1.57 -8.10 10.82
CA LEU A 174 0.71 -9.24 11.14
C LEU A 174 1.58 -10.45 11.54
N PRO A 175 1.15 -11.21 12.57
CA PRO A 175 1.70 -12.52 12.90
C PRO A 175 1.74 -13.39 11.65
N SER A 176 2.73 -14.28 11.59
CA SER A 176 3.03 -15.07 10.40
C SER A 176 1.81 -15.80 9.86
N GLU A 177 1.04 -16.42 10.76
CA GLU A 177 -0.18 -17.19 10.57
C GLU A 177 -1.39 -16.36 10.15
N ASN A 178 -1.38 -15.05 10.41
CA ASN A 178 -2.46 -14.12 10.06
C ASN A 178 -2.23 -13.43 8.72
N ARG A 179 -1.02 -13.51 8.15
CA ARG A 179 -0.70 -13.00 6.80
C ARG A 179 -1.45 -13.77 5.73
N PRO A 180 -1.90 -13.15 4.62
CA PRO A 180 -2.83 -13.84 3.74
C PRO A 180 -2.25 -15.05 2.99
N PHE A 181 -0.96 -15.03 2.70
CA PHE A 181 -0.27 -16.08 1.94
C PHE A 181 0.53 -17.03 2.84
N SER A 182 0.27 -17.04 4.16
CA SER A 182 0.82 -18.04 5.07
C SER A 182 0.00 -19.33 4.98
N GLY A 183 0.29 -20.14 3.95
CA GLY A 183 -0.48 -21.33 3.63
C GLY A 183 -1.74 -21.03 2.81
N VAL A 184 -2.66 -22.00 2.75
CA VAL A 184 -3.88 -21.92 1.96
C VAL A 184 -5.03 -21.41 2.82
N LYS A 185 -5.59 -20.24 2.49
CA LYS A 185 -6.69 -19.62 3.22
C LYS A 185 -7.94 -19.50 2.35
N SER A 186 -9.08 -19.89 2.90
CA SER A 186 -10.35 -19.92 2.17
C SER A 186 -10.79 -18.55 1.64
N TYR A 187 -10.63 -17.48 2.42
CA TYR A 187 -10.98 -16.13 1.97
C TYR A 187 -10.13 -15.64 0.80
N VAL A 188 -8.86 -16.05 0.72
CA VAL A 188 -7.98 -15.71 -0.42
C VAL A 188 -8.50 -16.38 -1.69
N ILE A 189 -8.90 -17.66 -1.59
CA ILE A 189 -9.52 -18.39 -2.70
C ILE A 189 -10.84 -17.72 -3.11
N LEU A 190 -11.70 -17.38 -2.16
CA LEU A 190 -12.99 -16.76 -2.42
C LEU A 190 -12.84 -15.41 -3.13
N PHE A 191 -11.98 -14.52 -2.61
CA PHE A 191 -11.68 -13.27 -3.28
C PHE A 191 -11.06 -13.50 -4.65
N GLY A 192 -10.18 -14.50 -4.81
CA GLY A 192 -9.58 -14.85 -6.10
C GLY A 192 -10.64 -15.22 -7.14
N ILE A 193 -11.55 -16.13 -6.79
CA ILE A 193 -12.65 -16.56 -7.67
C ILE A 193 -13.53 -15.35 -8.04
N PHE A 194 -13.92 -14.53 -7.05
CA PHE A 194 -14.72 -13.34 -7.31
C PHE A 194 -14.04 -12.39 -8.31
N HIS A 195 -12.77 -12.05 -8.10
CA HIS A 195 -12.04 -11.14 -8.99
C HIS A 195 -11.83 -11.73 -10.39
N ILE A 196 -11.62 -13.05 -10.51
CA ILE A 196 -11.53 -13.74 -11.81
C ILE A 196 -12.86 -13.65 -12.57
N LEU A 197 -13.99 -13.91 -11.90
CA LEU A 197 -15.31 -13.81 -12.54
C LEU A 197 -15.59 -12.40 -13.06
N VAL A 198 -15.25 -11.38 -12.27
CA VAL A 198 -15.39 -9.98 -12.69
C VAL A 198 -14.44 -9.66 -13.85
N ALA A 199 -13.19 -10.13 -13.81
CA ALA A 199 -12.22 -9.93 -14.89
C ALA A 199 -12.69 -10.55 -16.22
N VAL A 200 -13.27 -11.76 -16.17
CA VAL A 200 -13.89 -12.41 -17.33
C VAL A 200 -15.02 -11.54 -17.88
N GLY A 201 -15.94 -11.08 -17.02
CA GLY A 201 -17.03 -10.20 -17.44
C GLY A 201 -16.54 -8.90 -18.11
N ILE A 202 -15.56 -8.24 -17.50
CA ILE A 202 -14.93 -7.03 -18.05
C ILE A 202 -14.29 -7.30 -19.41
N SER A 203 -13.61 -8.44 -19.56
CA SER A 203 -12.93 -8.79 -20.81
C SER A 203 -13.90 -9.05 -21.98
N PHE A 204 -15.11 -9.52 -21.68
CA PHE A 204 -16.17 -9.65 -22.69
C PHE A 204 -16.83 -8.32 -23.05
N LEU A 205 -16.92 -7.39 -22.09
CA LEU A 205 -17.64 -6.13 -22.27
C LEU A 205 -16.79 -5.02 -22.88
N LEU A 206 -15.47 -5.00 -22.61
CA LEU A 206 -14.61 -3.87 -22.94
C LEU A 206 -13.64 -4.19 -24.08
N LYS A 207 -13.21 -3.14 -24.79
CA LYS A 207 -12.07 -3.23 -25.72
C LYS A 207 -10.79 -3.60 -24.98
N ILE A 208 -9.83 -4.18 -25.70
CA ILE A 208 -8.60 -4.76 -25.13
C ILE A 208 -7.84 -3.82 -24.19
N TRP A 209 -7.63 -2.55 -24.56
CA TRP A 209 -6.88 -1.60 -23.73
C TRP A 209 -7.62 -1.22 -22.43
N PRO A 210 -8.89 -0.77 -22.45
CA PRO A 210 -9.70 -0.60 -21.25
C PRO A 210 -9.80 -1.87 -20.39
N ALA A 211 -9.93 -3.05 -21.00
CA ALA A 211 -9.97 -4.33 -20.31
C ALA A 211 -8.66 -4.61 -19.57
N CYS A 212 -7.50 -4.38 -20.20
CA CYS A 212 -6.19 -4.52 -19.56
C CYS A 212 -6.03 -3.59 -18.35
N VAL A 213 -6.49 -2.33 -18.45
CA VAL A 213 -6.41 -1.40 -17.33
C VAL A 213 -7.30 -1.84 -16.18
N CYS A 214 -8.53 -2.26 -16.47
CA CYS A 214 -9.43 -2.81 -15.47
C CYS A 214 -8.88 -4.10 -14.85
N GLY A 215 -8.21 -4.96 -15.61
CA GLY A 215 -7.55 -6.16 -15.09
C GLY A 215 -6.41 -5.84 -14.12
N ALA A 216 -5.58 -4.83 -14.44
CA ALA A 216 -4.54 -4.34 -13.53
C ALA A 216 -5.13 -3.76 -12.23
N LEU A 217 -6.20 -2.97 -12.34
CA LEU A 217 -6.96 -2.43 -11.21
C LEU A 217 -7.57 -3.56 -10.36
N LEU A 218 -8.19 -4.58 -10.98
CA LEU A 218 -8.74 -5.74 -10.28
C LEU A 218 -7.67 -6.55 -9.54
N THR A 219 -6.47 -6.67 -10.12
CA THR A 219 -5.35 -7.36 -9.46
C THR A 219 -4.93 -6.63 -8.20
N CYS A 220 -4.92 -5.29 -8.23
CA CYS A 220 -4.66 -4.47 -7.05
C CYS A 220 -5.79 -4.59 -6.02
N SER A 221 -7.05 -4.53 -6.45
CA SER A 221 -8.22 -4.74 -5.58
C SER A 221 -8.17 -6.09 -4.88
N PHE A 222 -7.82 -7.17 -5.59
CA PHE A 222 -7.70 -8.50 -4.99
C PHE A 222 -6.75 -8.48 -3.80
N MET A 223 -5.55 -7.93 -3.98
CA MET A 223 -4.55 -7.88 -2.92
C MET A 223 -4.98 -6.98 -1.77
N TYR A 224 -5.60 -5.84 -2.07
CA TYR A 224 -6.11 -4.94 -1.03
C TYR A 224 -7.24 -5.57 -0.22
N CYS A 225 -8.18 -6.28 -0.86
CA CYS A 225 -9.26 -7.03 -0.19
C CYS A 225 -8.71 -8.13 0.71
N VAL A 226 -7.71 -8.85 0.24
CA VAL A 226 -7.08 -9.95 0.97
C VAL A 226 -6.31 -9.45 2.19
N ASP A 227 -5.53 -8.36 2.05
CA ASP A 227 -4.85 -7.71 3.17
C ASP A 227 -5.85 -7.05 4.14
N ALA A 228 -6.92 -6.42 3.62
CA ALA A 228 -7.97 -5.82 4.44
C ALA A 228 -8.65 -6.89 5.29
N TYR A 229 -9.02 -8.02 4.71
CA TYR A 229 -9.62 -9.14 5.42
C TYR A 229 -8.69 -9.65 6.53
N SER A 230 -7.41 -9.83 6.22
CA SER A 230 -6.41 -10.18 7.23
C SER A 230 -6.37 -9.18 8.38
N CYS A 231 -6.43 -7.88 8.11
CA CYS A 231 -6.40 -6.83 9.14
C CYS A 231 -7.71 -6.76 9.95
N PHE A 232 -8.86 -6.93 9.30
CA PHE A 232 -10.17 -6.91 9.96
C PHE A 232 -10.35 -8.10 10.90
N PHE A 233 -9.93 -9.29 10.49
CA PHE A 233 -10.25 -10.54 11.19
C PHE A 233 -9.11 -11.10 12.06
N THR A 234 -7.99 -10.37 12.15
CA THR A 234 -6.91 -10.69 13.08
C THR A 234 -7.36 -10.47 14.51
N ASP A 235 -6.93 -11.35 15.42
CA ASP A 235 -7.09 -11.20 16.87
C ASP A 235 -5.89 -10.52 17.52
N SER A 236 -4.75 -10.46 16.83
CA SER A 236 -3.54 -9.82 17.29
C SER A 236 -2.71 -9.20 16.16
N TYR A 237 -1.85 -8.26 16.51
CA TYR A 237 -0.83 -7.69 15.64
C TYR A 237 0.42 -7.35 16.44
N ILE A 238 1.52 -7.06 15.75
CA ILE A 238 2.81 -6.74 16.37
C ILE A 238 3.18 -5.31 16.02
N LEU A 239 3.54 -4.50 17.02
CA LEU A 239 4.14 -3.19 16.83
C LEU A 239 5.66 -3.32 16.76
N CYS A 240 6.23 -2.78 15.69
CA CYS A 240 7.65 -2.89 15.40
C CYS A 240 8.29 -1.53 15.13
N GLU A 241 9.55 -1.37 15.55
CA GLU A 241 10.42 -0.26 15.20
C GLU A 241 10.93 -0.39 13.76
N HIS A 242 10.95 0.72 13.03
CA HIS A 242 11.49 0.74 11.67
C HIS A 242 12.98 0.42 11.60
N ARG A 243 13.39 -0.34 10.59
CA ARG A 243 14.80 -0.65 10.27
C ARG A 243 15.09 -0.29 8.82
N GLU A 244 16.29 0.20 8.57
CA GLU A 244 16.74 0.59 7.23
C GLU A 244 17.12 -0.63 6.40
N THR A 245 17.67 -1.67 7.05
CA THR A 245 18.20 -2.86 6.37
C THR A 245 17.69 -4.16 6.98
N GLN A 246 17.85 -5.26 6.24
CA GLN A 246 17.50 -6.59 6.73
C GLN A 246 18.55 -7.09 7.74
N SER A 247 19.80 -6.65 7.65
CA SER A 247 20.83 -6.95 8.65
C SER A 247 20.48 -6.38 10.01
N GLU A 248 19.92 -5.18 10.06
CA GLU A 248 19.49 -4.57 11.32
C GLU A 248 18.40 -5.38 12.03
N MET A 249 17.44 -5.94 11.29
CA MET A 249 16.41 -6.82 11.84
C MET A 249 17.01 -8.01 12.62
N LYS A 250 18.20 -8.47 12.23
CA LYS A 250 18.88 -9.63 12.84
C LYS A 250 19.89 -9.28 13.93
N LYS A 251 20.37 -8.03 13.97
CA LYS A 251 21.55 -7.64 14.77
C LYS A 251 21.28 -6.56 15.80
N LYS A 252 20.33 -5.65 15.54
CA LYS A 252 19.99 -4.57 16.47
C LYS A 252 18.90 -5.06 17.41
N LEU A 253 19.09 -4.86 18.71
CA LEU A 253 18.04 -5.09 19.70
C LEU A 253 16.99 -3.97 19.64
N PRO A 254 15.69 -4.26 19.85
CA PRO A 254 15.15 -5.62 19.92
C PRO A 254 15.21 -6.34 18.56
N ILE A 255 15.46 -7.65 18.60
CA ILE A 255 15.49 -8.50 17.39
C ILE A 255 14.12 -8.43 16.70
N ASP A 256 14.15 -8.41 15.37
CA ASP A 256 13.00 -8.18 14.50
C ASP A 256 12.30 -6.82 14.72
N GLY A 257 12.89 -5.94 15.54
CA GLY A 257 12.33 -4.64 15.90
C GLY A 257 11.06 -4.74 16.73
N ILE A 258 10.73 -5.89 17.32
CA ILE A 258 9.47 -6.09 18.04
C ILE A 258 9.47 -5.25 19.31
N ILE A 259 8.47 -4.37 19.44
CA ILE A 259 8.26 -3.53 20.62
C ILE A 259 7.15 -4.10 21.50
N GLN A 260 6.01 -4.49 20.90
CA GLN A 260 4.86 -4.97 21.65
C GLN A 260 3.99 -5.91 20.81
N HIS A 261 3.55 -7.01 21.42
CA HIS A 261 2.47 -7.84 20.90
C HIS A 261 1.13 -7.27 21.36
N VAL A 262 0.24 -6.99 20.41
CA VAL A 262 -1.02 -6.30 20.67
C VAL A 262 -2.20 -7.20 20.34
N VAL A 263 -3.17 -7.27 21.24
CA VAL A 263 -4.41 -8.03 21.08
C VAL A 263 -5.58 -7.09 20.85
N ILE A 264 -6.42 -7.42 19.89
CA ILE A 264 -7.68 -6.71 19.65
C ILE A 264 -8.73 -7.36 20.54
N ARG A 265 -9.12 -6.68 21.61
CA ARG A 265 -9.99 -7.23 22.68
C ARG A 265 -11.27 -7.87 22.14
N GLU A 266 -11.93 -7.18 21.21
CA GLU A 266 -13.19 -7.64 20.60
C GLU A 266 -13.01 -8.97 19.84
N MET A 267 -11.89 -9.14 19.15
CA MET A 267 -11.65 -10.33 18.32
C MET A 267 -11.09 -11.49 19.14
N TYR A 268 -10.29 -11.18 20.16
CA TYR A 268 -9.75 -12.17 21.07
C TYR A 268 -10.83 -12.79 21.93
N SER A 269 -11.70 -11.97 22.55
CA SER A 269 -12.82 -12.46 23.37
C SER A 269 -13.80 -13.37 22.64
N LYS A 270 -13.94 -13.23 21.31
CA LYS A 270 -14.75 -14.12 20.47
C LYS A 270 -14.10 -15.49 20.23
N LYS A 271 -12.77 -15.60 20.36
CA LYS A 271 -12.00 -16.81 20.02
C LYS A 271 -11.41 -17.51 21.25
N LYS A 272 -11.10 -16.76 22.31
CA LYS A 272 -10.30 -17.18 23.47
C LYS A 272 -10.80 -16.51 24.74
N ASN A 273 -10.46 -17.10 25.89
CA ASN A 273 -10.83 -16.56 27.20
C ASN A 273 -9.98 -15.29 27.50
N PRO A 274 -10.60 -14.11 27.71
CA PRO A 274 -9.87 -12.86 27.97
C PRO A 274 -8.94 -12.90 29.19
N GLU A 275 -9.24 -13.77 30.16
CA GLU A 275 -8.47 -13.95 31.39
C GLU A 275 -7.13 -14.72 31.17
N GLU A 276 -6.92 -15.28 29.98
CA GLU A 276 -5.72 -16.06 29.62
C GLU A 276 -4.74 -15.28 28.72
N LEU A 277 -4.77 -13.94 28.78
CA LEU A 277 -3.84 -13.13 28.00
C LEU A 277 -2.38 -13.41 28.42
N PRO A 278 -1.49 -13.83 27.51
CA PRO A 278 -0.09 -14.05 27.88
C PRO A 278 0.55 -12.75 28.37
N GLU A 279 1.47 -12.85 29.33
CA GLU A 279 2.08 -11.67 30.00
C GLU A 279 2.74 -10.68 29.03
N GLU A 280 3.23 -11.16 27.89
CA GLU A 280 3.92 -10.34 26.87
C GLU A 280 2.96 -9.53 25.98
N TYR A 281 1.65 -9.71 26.12
CA TYR A 281 0.64 -9.11 25.26
C TYR A 281 -0.09 -7.98 25.98
N GLN A 282 -0.48 -6.95 25.23
CA GLN A 282 -1.32 -5.85 25.72
C GLN A 282 -2.55 -5.71 24.83
N PHE A 283 -3.67 -5.27 25.40
CA PHE A 283 -4.84 -4.92 24.59
C PHE A 283 -4.62 -3.59 23.86
N ASP A 284 -5.21 -3.45 22.67
CA ASP A 284 -5.08 -2.28 21.80
C ASP A 284 -5.64 -0.98 22.41
N ASP A 285 -6.60 -1.10 23.32
CA ASP A 285 -7.19 0.00 24.10
C ASP A 285 -6.40 0.37 25.36
N GLU A 286 -5.48 -0.48 25.80
CA GLU A 286 -4.67 -0.33 27.03
C GLU A 286 -3.16 -0.20 26.75
N LEU A 287 -2.78 0.12 25.51
CA LEU A 287 -1.37 0.21 25.09
C LEU A 287 -0.57 1.20 25.93
N ASN A 288 0.35 0.68 26.73
CA ASN A 288 1.30 1.44 27.53
C ASN A 288 2.72 1.26 26.98
N LEU A 289 3.09 2.13 26.04
CA LEU A 289 4.41 2.15 25.42
C LEU A 289 5.28 3.24 26.06
N GLU A 290 6.60 3.07 25.98
CA GLU A 290 7.55 4.10 26.41
C GLU A 290 7.29 5.44 25.70
N GLU A 291 7.40 6.55 26.43
CA GLU A 291 7.08 7.91 25.96
C GLU A 291 7.78 8.28 24.65
N ARG A 292 8.99 7.77 24.42
CA ARG A 292 9.76 8.02 23.17
C ARG A 292 9.00 7.63 21.91
N TRP A 293 8.12 6.62 21.98
CA TRP A 293 7.35 6.16 20.82
C TRP A 293 6.22 7.12 20.45
N TYR A 294 5.77 7.96 21.39
CA TYR A 294 4.71 8.94 21.20
C TYR A 294 5.23 10.35 20.85
N LYS A 295 6.55 10.59 20.91
CA LYS A 295 7.17 11.87 20.53
C LYS A 295 7.12 12.08 19.03
N GLU A 296 7.11 13.35 18.59
CA GLU A 296 7.08 13.74 17.17
C GLU A 296 8.02 12.87 16.32
N PHE A 297 7.55 12.52 15.12
CA PHE A 297 8.34 11.74 14.17
C PHE A 297 9.68 12.44 13.96
N SER A 298 10.72 11.86 14.52
CA SER A 298 12.09 12.29 14.27
C SER A 298 12.64 11.38 13.20
N PRO A 299 12.94 11.89 11.99
CA PRO A 299 13.67 11.11 10.98
C PRO A 299 15.05 10.64 11.47
N PHE A 300 15.46 11.04 12.68
CA PHE A 300 16.78 10.86 13.29
C PHE A 300 16.78 10.08 14.62
N ILE A 301 15.72 9.37 15.03
CA ILE A 301 15.81 8.45 16.20
C ILE A 301 16.83 7.31 15.96
N VAL A 302 17.35 7.15 14.74
CA VAL A 302 18.48 6.27 14.42
C VAL A 302 19.85 6.83 14.90
N TRP A 303 19.99 8.13 15.14
CA TRP A 303 21.29 8.75 15.46
C TRP A 303 21.59 8.96 16.96
N LYS A 304 20.61 8.82 17.86
CA LYS A 304 20.80 9.19 19.27
C LYS A 304 21.08 8.04 20.25
N CYS A 305 21.12 6.79 19.79
CA CYS A 305 21.58 5.64 20.59
C CYS A 305 23.00 5.19 20.22
N GLN A 306 23.88 6.13 19.86
CA GLN A 306 25.32 5.88 19.69
C GLN A 306 26.22 6.76 20.58
N GLU A 307 25.65 7.55 21.50
CA GLU A 307 26.44 8.39 22.42
C GLU A 307 26.48 7.90 23.87
N ASP A 308 25.84 6.78 24.22
CA ASP A 308 25.91 6.20 25.57
C ASP A 308 26.26 4.69 25.54
N ILE A 309 27.47 4.33 25.08
CA ILE A 309 28.27 3.16 25.55
C ILE A 309 29.75 3.50 25.47
#